data_AF-R9LYC4-F1
#
_entry.id   AF-R9LYC4-F1
#
_cell.length_a   1.000
_cell.length_b   1.000
_cell.length_c   1.000
_cell.angle_alpha   90.00
_cell.angle_beta   90.00
_cell.angle_gamma   90.00
#
_symmetry.space_group_name_H-M   'P 1'
#
loop_
_entity.id
_entity.type
_entity.pdbx_description
1 polymer ?
#
loop_
_entity_poly.entity_id
_entity_poly.type
_entity_poly.pdbx_seq_one_letter_code
_entity_poly.pdbx_strand_id
1 'polypeptide(L)'
;MIDLKERNGIKHNTIRSYRDILRRIVPSIDSMKLGDIRPQHLNKLYKALQSLDERLSGAKAVSKETLLECIKGSGMTREALSKAAEVSHTTVTQACRGAAVSVEKAALIAKALGEQVENLFTLTHVQRPFSNKTVLEHHRFIHAVLDQAEREMLVPYNAAARASPPSVERKPPEYFQPEQIAAILEALEEEPEKWRVITHLLIVTGCRRGEIAALKWQKVDLERGRLEISANL
;
A
#
# COMPACT_ATOMS: atom_id res chain seq x y z
N MET A 1 9.53 -13.66 16.68
CA MET A 1 10.26 -12.93 15.60
C MET A 1 9.76 -11.50 15.40
N ILE A 2 8.47 -11.27 15.09
CA ILE A 2 7.96 -9.90 14.83
C ILE A 2 8.09 -9.00 16.06
N ASP A 3 7.73 -9.48 17.24
CA ASP A 3 7.83 -8.67 18.47
C ASP A 3 9.29 -8.33 18.82
N LEU A 4 10.22 -9.25 18.57
CA LEU A 4 11.65 -8.99 18.70
C LEU A 4 12.11 -7.89 17.74
N LYS A 5 11.63 -7.93 16.49
CA LYS A 5 11.90 -6.91 15.48
C LYS A 5 11.25 -5.55 15.80
N GLU A 6 10.07 -5.56 16.40
CA GLU A 6 9.38 -4.35 16.88
C GLU A 6 10.16 -3.70 18.03
N ARG A 7 10.63 -4.50 18.99
CA ARG A 7 11.52 -4.04 20.07
C ARG A 7 12.85 -3.47 19.55
N ASN A 8 13.38 -4.03 18.47
CA ASN A 8 14.62 -3.56 17.83
C ASN A 8 14.42 -2.28 16.99
N GLY A 9 13.24 -1.63 17.04
CA GLY A 9 13.01 -0.33 16.42
C GLY A 9 12.77 -0.38 14.91
N ILE A 10 12.32 -1.51 14.36
CA ILE A 10 11.95 -1.57 12.94
C ILE A 10 10.76 -0.65 12.63
N LYS A 11 10.79 -0.03 11.46
CA LYS A 11 9.73 0.88 10.97
C LYS A 11 8.33 0.23 11.04
N HIS A 12 7.35 1.00 11.49
CA HIS A 12 5.95 0.57 11.63
C HIS A 12 5.38 -0.07 10.36
N ASN A 13 5.63 0.53 9.18
CA ASN A 13 5.12 -0.01 7.91
C ASN A 13 5.64 -1.43 7.60
N THR A 14 6.87 -1.74 8.01
CA THR A 14 7.44 -3.08 7.86
C THR A 14 6.73 -4.09 8.77
N ILE A 15 6.48 -3.70 10.03
CA ILE A 15 5.73 -4.53 10.99
C ILE A 15 4.31 -4.79 10.48
N ARG A 16 3.62 -3.75 9.99
CA ARG A 16 2.29 -3.87 9.38
C ARG A 16 2.32 -4.86 8.22
N SER A 17 3.31 -4.72 7.32
CA SER A 17 3.48 -5.64 6.19
C SER A 17 3.70 -7.09 6.65
N TYR A 18 4.49 -7.32 7.69
CA TYR A 18 4.70 -8.67 8.23
C TYR A 18 3.44 -9.26 8.84
N ARG A 19 2.66 -8.47 9.58
CA ARG A 19 1.36 -8.91 10.13
C ARG A 19 0.37 -9.25 9.01
N ASP A 20 0.31 -8.44 7.96
CA ASP A 20 -0.54 -8.71 6.79
C ASP A 20 -0.14 -9.99 6.04
N ILE A 21 1.18 -10.22 5.90
CA ILE A 21 1.71 -11.45 5.30
C ILE A 21 1.34 -12.67 6.17
N LEU A 22 1.52 -12.59 7.49
CA LEU A 22 1.18 -13.69 8.41
C LEU A 22 -0.29 -14.08 8.34
N ARG A 23 -1.21 -13.11 8.33
CA ARG A 23 -2.66 -13.37 8.24
C ARG A 23 -3.03 -14.23 7.02
N ARG A 24 -2.23 -14.18 5.96
CA ARG A 24 -2.45 -14.93 4.72
C ARG A 24 -1.74 -16.27 4.69
N ILE A 25 -0.57 -16.37 5.32
CA ILE A 25 0.22 -17.60 5.34
C ILE A 25 -0.29 -18.59 6.38
N VAL A 26 -0.72 -18.10 7.55
CA VAL A 26 -1.15 -18.95 8.67
C VAL A 26 -2.22 -19.94 8.23
N PRO A 27 -3.35 -19.57 7.58
CA PRO A 27 -4.38 -20.54 7.18
C PRO A 27 -3.88 -21.72 6.35
N SER A 28 -2.83 -21.53 5.53
CA SER A 28 -2.28 -22.58 4.67
C SER A 28 -1.25 -23.47 5.36
N ILE A 29 -0.70 -23.04 6.50
CA ILE A 29 0.40 -23.72 7.23
C ILE A 29 0.01 -24.13 8.66
N ASP A 30 -1.10 -23.60 9.21
CA ASP A 30 -1.50 -23.73 10.61
C ASP A 30 -1.63 -25.18 11.10
N SER A 31 -2.00 -26.09 10.19
CA SER A 31 -2.16 -27.51 10.51
C SER A 31 -0.84 -28.30 10.58
N MET A 32 0.30 -27.70 10.24
CA MET A 32 1.60 -28.38 10.17
C MET A 32 2.53 -27.89 11.28
N LYS A 33 3.28 -28.81 11.88
CA LYS A 33 4.39 -28.44 12.77
C LYS A 33 5.47 -27.74 11.98
N LEU A 34 6.15 -26.79 12.62
CA LEU A 34 7.21 -25.99 12.00
C LEU A 34 8.34 -26.86 11.39
N GLY A 35 8.70 -27.97 12.06
CA GLY A 35 9.71 -28.92 11.58
C GLY A 35 9.29 -29.78 10.39
N ASP A 36 7.98 -29.88 10.11
CA ASP A 36 7.44 -30.69 9.01
C ASP A 36 7.24 -29.89 7.72
N ILE A 37 7.55 -28.58 7.74
CA ILE A 37 7.42 -27.72 6.57
C ILE A 37 8.46 -28.14 5.53
N ARG A 38 7.98 -28.57 4.36
CA ARG A 38 8.83 -28.97 3.23
C ARG A 38 8.73 -27.96 2.08
N PRO A 39 9.76 -27.90 1.21
CA PRO A 39 9.74 -27.01 0.04
C PRO A 39 8.49 -27.18 -0.85
N GLN A 40 7.98 -28.40 -0.94
CA GLN A 40 6.76 -28.74 -1.68
C GLN A 40 5.52 -28.01 -1.14
N HIS A 41 5.40 -27.86 0.19
CA HIS A 41 4.29 -27.14 0.82
C HIS A 41 4.36 -25.65 0.48
N LEU A 42 5.56 -25.07 0.49
CA LEU A 42 5.78 -23.68 0.12
C LEU A 42 5.50 -23.43 -1.36
N ASN A 43 5.90 -24.35 -2.24
CA ASN A 43 5.59 -24.26 -3.67
C ASN A 43 4.08 -24.35 -3.93
N LYS A 44 3.35 -25.19 -3.19
CA LYS A 44 1.89 -25.27 -3.26
C LYS A 44 1.25 -23.96 -2.79
N LEU A 45 1.74 -23.38 -1.69
CA LEU A 45 1.31 -22.06 -1.21
C LEU A 45 1.55 -20.98 -2.27
N TYR A 46 2.72 -20.93 -2.91
CA TYR A 46 3.00 -19.92 -3.93
C TYR A 46 2.05 -20.04 -5.13
N LYS A 47 1.75 -21.27 -5.56
CA LYS A 47 0.75 -21.52 -6.60
C LYS A 47 -0.65 -21.07 -6.18
N ALA A 48 -1.03 -21.31 -4.93
CA ALA A 48 -2.33 -20.89 -4.41
C ALA A 48 -2.44 -19.36 -4.28
N LEU A 49 -1.36 -18.67 -3.89
CA LEU A 49 -1.30 -17.21 -3.89
C LEU A 49 -1.36 -16.62 -5.32
N GLN A 50 -0.88 -17.36 -6.32
CA GLN A 50 -1.00 -16.98 -7.73
C GLN A 50 -2.37 -17.34 -8.33
N SER A 51 -3.13 -18.26 -7.73
CA SER A 51 -4.47 -18.59 -8.20
C SER A 51 -5.52 -17.60 -7.66
N LEU A 52 -6.65 -17.53 -8.34
CA LEU A 52 -7.74 -16.60 -8.03
C LEU A 52 -8.47 -16.93 -6.71
N ASP A 53 -8.35 -18.16 -6.22
CA ASP A 53 -9.19 -18.73 -5.17
C ASP A 53 -8.88 -18.21 -3.75
N GLU A 54 -7.64 -17.81 -3.46
CA GLU A 54 -7.21 -17.54 -2.07
C GLU A 54 -6.95 -16.06 -1.78
N ARG A 55 -7.75 -15.15 -2.35
CA ARG A 55 -7.76 -13.78 -1.83
C ARG A 55 -8.75 -13.67 -0.67
N LEU A 56 -8.22 -13.48 0.53
CA LEU A 56 -8.83 -12.65 1.57
C LEU A 56 -8.91 -11.18 1.09
N SER A 57 -9.43 -10.93 -0.11
CA SER A 57 -9.84 -9.60 -0.47
C SER A 57 -11.13 -9.36 0.28
N GLY A 58 -11.09 -8.48 1.27
CA GLY A 58 -12.32 -7.85 1.73
C GLY A 58 -13.12 -7.36 0.52
N ALA A 59 -14.44 -7.47 0.60
CA ALA A 59 -15.33 -6.88 -0.38
C ALA A 59 -14.90 -5.42 -0.62
N LYS A 60 -15.00 -4.96 -1.86
CA LYS A 60 -14.83 -3.54 -2.14
C LYS A 60 -16.18 -2.92 -2.38
N ALA A 61 -16.37 -1.72 -1.87
CA ALA A 61 -17.56 -0.92 -2.09
C ALA A 61 -17.30 -0.01 -3.29
N VAL A 62 -18.10 -0.14 -4.34
CA VAL A 62 -18.12 0.77 -5.50
C VAL A 62 -19.29 1.71 -5.32
N SER A 63 -19.06 3.02 -5.41
CA SER A 63 -20.13 4.01 -5.26
C SER A 63 -21.16 3.89 -6.38
N LYS A 64 -22.44 3.98 -6.03
CA LYS A 64 -23.52 4.18 -6.99
C LYS A 64 -23.60 5.67 -7.39
N GLU A 65 -24.26 5.97 -8.50
CA GLU A 65 -24.46 7.34 -8.98
C GLU A 65 -25.18 8.24 -7.95
N THR A 66 -26.02 7.63 -7.11
CA THR A 66 -26.72 8.23 -5.97
C THR A 66 -25.80 8.88 -4.94
N LEU A 67 -24.55 8.45 -4.81
CA LEU A 67 -23.59 9.06 -3.87
C LEU A 67 -23.33 10.54 -4.18
N LEU A 68 -23.23 10.89 -5.46
CA LEU A 68 -23.00 12.28 -5.87
C LEU A 68 -24.25 13.15 -5.65
N GLU A 69 -25.43 12.56 -5.78
CA GLU A 69 -26.71 13.24 -5.53
C GLU A 69 -26.93 13.49 -4.04
N CYS A 70 -26.65 12.50 -3.18
CA CYS A 70 -26.71 12.66 -1.74
C CYS A 70 -25.72 13.72 -1.24
N ILE A 71 -24.48 13.75 -1.77
CA ILE A 71 -23.50 14.78 -1.40
C ILE A 71 -23.99 16.20 -1.77
N LYS A 72 -24.60 16.36 -2.96
CA LYS A 72 -25.19 17.63 -3.40
C LYS A 72 -26.41 18.02 -2.55
N GLY A 73 -27.27 17.06 -2.21
CA GLY A 73 -28.47 17.26 -1.38
C GLY A 73 -28.15 17.61 0.07
N SER A 74 -27.07 17.06 0.63
CA SER A 74 -26.60 17.39 1.99
C SER A 74 -25.85 18.72 2.08
N GLY A 75 -25.55 19.39 0.95
CA GLY A 75 -24.83 20.65 0.92
C GLY A 75 -23.37 20.58 1.42
N MET A 76 -22.82 19.37 1.60
CA MET A 76 -21.49 19.16 2.15
C MET A 76 -20.42 19.19 1.05
N THR A 77 -19.32 19.92 1.30
CA THR A 77 -18.13 19.83 0.46
C THR A 77 -17.40 18.51 0.69
N ARG A 78 -16.63 18.04 -0.30
CA ARG A 78 -15.81 16.80 -0.18
C ARG A 78 -14.85 16.83 1.02
N GLU A 79 -14.37 18.02 1.37
CA GLU A 79 -13.52 18.24 2.55
C GLU A 79 -14.30 18.12 3.86
N ALA A 80 -15.52 18.69 3.92
CA ALA A 80 -16.40 18.55 5.07
C ALA A 80 -16.77 17.08 5.31
N LEU A 81 -17.05 16.32 4.23
CA LEU A 81 -17.33 14.89 4.31
C LEU A 81 -16.11 14.08 4.77
N SER A 82 -14.90 14.42 4.30
CA SER A 82 -13.66 13.79 4.76
C SER A 82 -13.45 13.96 6.25
N LYS A 83 -13.73 15.16 6.79
CA LYS A 83 -13.64 15.42 8.24
C LYS A 83 -14.75 14.71 9.03
N ALA A 84 -15.99 14.76 8.55
CA ALA A 84 -17.13 14.14 9.23
C ALA A 84 -17.07 12.61 9.26
N ALA A 85 -16.51 11.99 8.22
CA ALA A 85 -16.37 10.53 8.12
C ALA A 85 -15.04 10.02 8.72
N GLU A 86 -14.14 10.90 9.16
CA GLU A 86 -12.77 10.56 9.59
C GLU A 86 -11.98 9.73 8.56
N VAL A 87 -12.26 9.95 7.26
CA VAL A 87 -11.59 9.23 6.17
C VAL A 87 -10.73 10.19 5.37
N SER A 88 -9.54 9.73 4.92
CA SER A 88 -8.66 10.48 4.02
C SER A 88 -9.42 11.09 2.84
N HIS A 89 -9.10 12.36 2.53
CA HIS A 89 -9.63 13.09 1.39
C HIS A 89 -9.48 12.32 0.06
N THR A 90 -8.39 11.55 -0.09
CA THR A 90 -8.16 10.71 -1.27
C THR A 90 -9.18 9.58 -1.40
N THR A 91 -9.62 8.99 -0.28
CA THR A 91 -10.64 7.94 -0.30
C THR A 91 -12.01 8.51 -0.65
N VAL A 92 -12.37 9.69 -0.11
CA VAL A 92 -13.61 10.39 -0.50
C VAL A 92 -13.58 10.75 -1.98
N THR A 93 -12.45 11.27 -2.47
CA THR A 93 -12.28 11.58 -3.89
C THR A 93 -12.39 10.34 -4.78
N GLN A 94 -11.81 9.21 -4.36
CA GLN A 94 -11.92 7.93 -5.05
C GLN A 94 -13.36 7.43 -5.09
N ALA A 95 -14.07 7.46 -3.96
CA ALA A 95 -15.48 7.12 -3.90
C ALA A 95 -16.31 8.00 -4.85
N CYS A 96 -16.11 9.32 -4.84
CA CYS A 96 -16.84 10.21 -5.77
C CYS A 96 -16.52 9.98 -7.25
N ARG A 97 -15.39 9.36 -7.59
CA ARG A 97 -14.97 9.05 -8.97
C ARG A 97 -15.40 7.64 -9.42
N GLY A 98 -16.21 6.92 -8.64
CA GLY A 98 -16.61 5.56 -8.99
C GLY A 98 -15.55 4.49 -8.69
N ALA A 99 -14.48 4.84 -7.97
CA ALA A 99 -13.41 3.89 -7.68
C ALA A 99 -13.75 3.02 -6.45
N ALA A 100 -13.28 1.78 -6.48
CA ALA A 100 -13.56 0.79 -5.44
C ALA A 100 -12.80 1.10 -4.13
N VAL A 101 -13.54 1.39 -3.05
CA VAL A 101 -13.02 1.66 -1.70
C VAL A 101 -13.24 0.46 -0.76
N SER A 102 -12.54 0.42 0.38
CA SER A 102 -12.75 -0.63 1.40
C SER A 102 -14.12 -0.50 2.07
N VAL A 103 -14.78 -1.63 2.38
CA VAL A 103 -16.12 -1.61 3.03
C VAL A 103 -16.14 -0.79 4.31
N GLU A 104 -15.12 -0.93 5.18
CA GLU A 104 -15.02 -0.18 6.44
C GLU A 104 -15.12 1.34 6.22
N LYS A 105 -14.37 1.85 5.25
CA LYS A 105 -14.38 3.28 4.91
C LYS A 105 -15.66 3.71 4.21
N ALA A 106 -16.26 2.85 3.38
CA ALA A 106 -17.56 3.11 2.77
C ALA A 106 -18.67 3.19 3.84
N ALA A 107 -18.61 2.36 4.88
CA ALA A 107 -19.52 2.40 6.01
C ALA A 107 -19.41 3.71 6.79
N LEU A 108 -18.18 4.22 7.01
CA LEU A 108 -17.98 5.53 7.64
C LEU A 108 -18.55 6.67 6.79
N ILE A 109 -18.36 6.62 5.46
CA ILE A 109 -18.92 7.63 4.55
C ILE A 109 -20.46 7.58 4.55
N ALA A 110 -21.05 6.39 4.50
CA ALA A 110 -22.51 6.23 4.52
C ALA A 110 -23.09 6.73 5.85
N LYS A 111 -22.45 6.39 6.98
CA LYS A 111 -22.81 6.90 8.31
C LYS A 111 -22.76 8.42 8.39
N ALA A 112 -21.73 9.05 7.82
CA ALA A 112 -21.60 10.51 7.78
C ALA A 112 -22.68 11.19 6.93
N LEU A 113 -23.21 10.50 5.91
CA LEU A 113 -24.30 10.97 5.07
C LEU A 113 -25.70 10.60 5.61
N GLY A 114 -25.78 9.86 6.72
CA GLY A 114 -27.04 9.42 7.31
C GLY A 114 -27.75 8.29 6.54
N GLU A 115 -27.04 7.58 5.66
CA GLU A 115 -27.58 6.57 4.76
C GLU A 115 -26.99 5.18 5.03
N GLN A 116 -27.66 4.14 4.53
CA GLN A 116 -27.15 2.77 4.58
C GLN A 116 -26.12 2.50 3.47
N VAL A 117 -25.19 1.58 3.74
CA VAL A 117 -24.10 1.25 2.81
C VAL A 117 -24.65 0.66 1.52
N GLU A 118 -25.71 -0.15 1.58
CA GLU A 118 -26.31 -0.77 0.40
C GLU A 118 -26.96 0.26 -0.56
N ASN A 119 -27.40 1.41 -0.04
CA ASN A 119 -28.04 2.45 -0.85
C ASN A 119 -27.01 3.26 -1.65
N LEU A 120 -25.83 3.47 -1.08
CA LEU A 120 -24.78 4.32 -1.64
C LEU A 120 -23.67 3.53 -2.35
N PHE A 121 -23.48 2.26 -1.99
CA PHE A 121 -22.41 1.43 -2.50
C PHE A 121 -22.90 0.04 -2.90
N THR A 122 -22.36 -0.45 -4.01
CA THR A 122 -22.49 -1.87 -4.40
C THR A 122 -21.25 -2.61 -3.92
N LEU A 123 -21.45 -3.69 -3.16
CA LEU A 123 -20.34 -4.55 -2.73
C LEU A 123 -19.93 -5.45 -3.90
N THR A 124 -18.69 -5.29 -4.36
CA THR A 124 -18.10 -6.11 -5.40
C THR A 124 -16.92 -6.91 -4.84
N HIS A 125 -16.92 -8.22 -5.10
CA HIS A 125 -15.78 -9.07 -4.78
C HIS A 125 -14.77 -9.01 -5.93
N VAL A 126 -13.75 -8.17 -5.78
CA VAL A 126 -12.65 -8.13 -6.75
C VAL A 126 -11.65 -9.22 -6.40
N GLN A 127 -11.84 -10.41 -6.96
CA GLN A 127 -10.83 -11.46 -6.97
C GLN A 127 -9.79 -11.10 -8.03
N ARG A 128 -8.55 -10.83 -7.60
CA ARG A 128 -7.40 -10.75 -8.50
C ARG A 128 -6.25 -11.52 -7.88
N PRO A 129 -5.51 -12.31 -8.66
CA PRO A 129 -4.35 -13.05 -8.17
C PRO A 129 -3.27 -12.09 -7.69
N PHE A 130 -2.40 -12.56 -6.79
CA PHE A 130 -1.25 -11.77 -6.41
C PHE A 130 -0.24 -11.67 -7.55
N SER A 131 0.37 -10.49 -7.68
CA SER A 131 1.51 -10.34 -8.59
C SER A 131 2.69 -11.19 -8.11
N ASN A 132 3.52 -11.67 -9.03
CA ASN A 132 4.73 -12.44 -8.68
C ASN A 132 5.62 -11.71 -7.67
N LYS A 133 5.70 -10.37 -7.77
CA LYS A 133 6.40 -9.54 -6.79
C LYS A 133 5.83 -9.69 -5.39
N THR A 134 4.50 -9.70 -5.27
CA THR A 134 3.83 -9.87 -3.97
C THR A 134 4.12 -11.26 -3.40
N VAL A 135 4.02 -12.31 -4.21
CA VAL A 135 4.36 -13.69 -3.78
C VAL A 135 5.82 -13.79 -3.34
N LEU A 136 6.74 -13.13 -4.05
CA LEU A 136 8.15 -13.08 -3.69
C LEU A 136 8.38 -12.39 -2.33
N GLU A 137 7.63 -11.33 -2.00
CA GLU A 137 7.69 -10.73 -0.65
C GLU A 137 7.20 -11.69 0.44
N HIS A 138 6.17 -12.50 0.16
CA HIS A 138 5.72 -13.54 1.10
C HIS A 138 6.82 -14.60 1.26
N HIS A 139 7.45 -15.04 0.18
CA HIS A 139 8.58 -15.95 0.23
C HIS A 139 9.74 -15.40 1.05
N ARG A 140 10.16 -14.14 0.83
CA ARG A 140 11.23 -13.49 1.60
C ARG A 140 10.93 -13.45 3.09
N PHE A 141 9.67 -13.17 3.45
CA PHE A 141 9.25 -13.19 4.84
C PHE A 141 9.30 -14.60 5.44
N ILE A 142 8.77 -15.63 4.75
CA ILE A 142 8.84 -17.03 5.20
C ILE A 142 10.29 -17.48 5.36
N HIS A 143 11.15 -17.14 4.39
CA HIS A 143 12.57 -17.42 4.46
C HIS A 143 13.19 -16.79 5.70
N ALA A 144 12.91 -15.52 6.01
CA ALA A 144 13.43 -14.87 7.21
C ALA A 144 12.92 -15.50 8.52
N VAL A 145 11.69 -16.02 8.53
CA VAL A 145 11.13 -16.74 9.68
C VAL A 145 11.82 -18.08 9.87
N LEU A 146 11.95 -18.88 8.81
CA LEU A 146 12.58 -20.20 8.86
C LEU A 146 14.10 -20.12 9.10
N ASP A 147 14.75 -19.07 8.60
CA ASP A 147 16.17 -18.79 8.89
C ASP A 147 16.38 -18.53 10.39
N GLN A 148 15.47 -17.78 11.03
CA GLN A 148 15.51 -17.59 12.48
C GLN A 148 15.24 -18.90 13.23
N ALA A 149 14.26 -19.70 12.77
CA ALA A 149 13.95 -20.99 13.38
C ALA A 149 15.10 -22.00 13.26
N GLU A 150 15.84 -21.99 12.15
CA GLU A 150 17.03 -22.80 11.94
C GLU A 150 18.16 -22.37 12.88
N ARG A 151 18.41 -21.06 13.02
CA ARG A 151 19.40 -20.52 13.98
C ARG A 151 19.09 -20.88 15.43
N GLU A 152 17.81 -20.91 15.78
CA GLU A 152 17.33 -21.33 17.11
C GLU A 152 17.23 -22.86 17.25
N MET A 153 17.65 -23.63 16.23
CA MET A 153 17.60 -25.10 16.18
C MET A 153 16.18 -25.69 16.34
N LEU A 154 15.15 -24.91 16.02
CA LEU A 154 13.74 -25.35 16.05
C LEU A 154 13.37 -26.17 14.81
N VAL A 155 14.10 -25.96 13.71
CA VAL A 155 13.98 -26.75 12.48
C VAL A 155 15.37 -27.20 12.04
N PRO A 156 15.49 -28.37 11.39
CA PRO A 156 16.78 -28.89 10.95
C PRO A 156 17.38 -28.13 9.77
N TYR A 157 16.55 -27.43 8.98
CA TYR A 157 16.98 -26.58 7.87
C TYR A 157 15.86 -25.62 7.44
N ASN A 158 16.24 -24.52 6.77
CA ASN A 158 15.28 -23.61 6.16
C ASN A 158 14.66 -24.19 4.87
N ALA A 159 13.40 -24.62 4.95
CA ALA A 159 12.67 -25.16 3.80
C ALA A 159 12.43 -24.14 2.67
N ALA A 160 12.36 -22.84 2.98
CA ALA A 160 12.20 -21.81 1.96
C ALA A 160 13.47 -21.63 1.11
N ALA A 161 14.66 -21.86 1.67
CA ALA A 161 15.91 -21.81 0.92
C ALA A 161 15.95 -22.82 -0.25
N ARG A 162 15.17 -23.90 -0.16
CA ARG A 162 15.05 -24.95 -1.19
C ARG A 162 13.73 -24.89 -1.97
N ALA A 163 12.89 -23.88 -1.72
CA ALA A 163 11.64 -23.68 -2.44
C ALA A 163 11.88 -22.95 -3.78
N SER A 164 10.88 -22.95 -4.64
CA SER A 164 10.92 -22.35 -5.98
C SER A 164 9.88 -21.25 -6.09
N PRO A 165 10.14 -20.05 -5.54
CA PRO A 165 9.23 -18.92 -5.68
C PRO A 165 9.13 -18.46 -7.15
N PRO A 166 8.04 -17.76 -7.52
CA PRO A 166 7.88 -17.28 -8.88
C PRO A 166 8.93 -16.21 -9.23
N SER A 167 9.40 -16.25 -10.48
CA SER A 167 10.28 -15.22 -11.00
C SER A 167 9.53 -13.90 -11.23
N VAL A 168 10.22 -12.80 -11.00
CA VAL A 168 9.72 -11.44 -11.26
C VAL A 168 10.55 -10.87 -12.38
N GLU A 169 9.94 -10.69 -13.55
CA GLU A 169 10.57 -9.94 -14.62
C GLU A 169 10.79 -8.50 -14.17
N ARG A 170 12.04 -8.05 -14.28
CA ARG A 170 12.38 -6.65 -14.04
C ARG A 170 12.03 -5.87 -15.29
N LYS A 171 10.90 -5.18 -15.25
CA LYS A 171 10.60 -4.17 -16.27
C LYS A 171 11.66 -3.07 -16.20
N PRO A 172 12.22 -2.63 -17.33
CA PRO A 172 13.12 -1.49 -17.33
C PRO A 172 12.36 -0.30 -16.74
N PRO A 173 12.99 0.47 -15.83
CA PRO A 173 12.40 1.69 -15.32
C PRO A 173 12.13 2.66 -16.49
N GLU A 174 10.93 3.22 -16.49
CA GLU A 174 10.53 4.25 -17.44
C GLU A 174 11.03 5.59 -16.90
N TYR A 175 11.89 6.26 -17.67
CA TYR A 175 12.47 7.55 -17.32
C TYR A 175 11.93 8.63 -18.24
N PHE A 176 11.71 9.84 -17.68
CA PHE A 176 11.34 10.99 -18.48
C PHE A 176 12.52 11.46 -19.32
N GLN A 177 12.28 11.62 -20.63
CA GLN A 177 13.21 12.27 -21.54
C GLN A 177 13.16 13.80 -21.36
N PRO A 178 14.21 14.54 -21.76
CA PRO A 178 14.25 16.00 -21.62
C PRO A 178 13.02 16.72 -22.19
N GLU A 179 12.49 16.24 -23.31
CA GLU A 179 11.31 16.81 -23.98
C GLU A 179 10.04 16.58 -23.14
N GLN A 180 9.94 15.43 -22.47
CA GLN A 180 8.84 15.13 -21.56
C GLN A 180 8.92 15.98 -20.30
N ILE A 181 10.14 16.22 -19.78
CA ILE A 181 10.34 17.14 -18.65
C ILE A 181 9.95 18.56 -19.04
N ALA A 182 10.34 19.04 -20.21
CA ALA A 182 9.96 20.35 -20.72
C ALA A 182 8.43 20.48 -20.82
N ALA A 183 7.75 19.49 -21.40
CA ALA A 183 6.29 19.48 -21.49
C ALA A 183 5.61 19.44 -20.09
N ILE A 184 6.18 18.73 -19.13
CA ILE A 184 5.70 18.73 -17.74
C ILE A 184 5.86 20.11 -17.11
N LEU A 185 7.00 20.78 -17.33
CA LEU A 185 7.27 22.11 -16.78
C LEU A 185 6.37 23.17 -17.39
N GLU A 186 6.09 23.09 -18.70
CA GLU A 186 5.13 23.97 -19.39
C GLU A 186 3.71 23.79 -18.86
N ALA A 187 3.25 22.53 -18.74
CA ALA A 187 1.92 22.24 -18.19
C ALA A 187 1.76 22.68 -16.72
N LEU A 188 2.86 22.74 -15.96
CA LEU A 188 2.85 23.21 -14.58
C LEU A 188 2.59 24.72 -14.46
N GLU A 189 2.82 25.53 -15.49
CA GLU A 189 2.63 26.98 -15.41
C GLU A 189 1.17 27.37 -15.10
N GLU A 190 0.22 26.56 -15.57
CA GLU A 190 -1.22 26.74 -15.34
C GLU A 190 -1.69 26.21 -13.96
N GLU A 191 -0.84 25.47 -13.25
CA GLU A 191 -1.18 24.84 -11.98
C GLU A 191 -0.91 25.75 -10.76
N PRO A 192 -1.63 25.54 -9.64
CA PRO A 192 -1.37 26.25 -8.39
C PRO A 192 0.10 26.20 -7.94
N GLU A 193 0.58 27.29 -7.34
CA GLU A 193 1.98 27.47 -6.91
C GLU A 193 2.51 26.29 -6.07
N LYS A 194 1.66 25.72 -5.21
CA LYS A 194 1.98 24.52 -4.43
C LYS A 194 2.48 23.34 -5.30
N TRP A 195 1.80 23.07 -6.41
CA TRP A 195 2.14 21.96 -7.32
C TRP A 195 3.35 22.29 -8.18
N ARG A 196 3.48 23.56 -8.59
CA ARG A 196 4.67 24.07 -9.26
C ARG A 196 5.92 23.86 -8.41
N VAL A 197 5.92 24.37 -7.18
CA VAL A 197 7.08 24.33 -6.28
C VAL A 197 7.49 22.88 -5.97
N ILE A 198 6.54 22.01 -5.58
CA ILE A 198 6.88 20.63 -5.20
C ILE A 198 7.43 19.83 -6.39
N THR A 199 6.92 20.08 -7.60
CA THR A 199 7.36 19.36 -8.79
C THR A 199 8.72 19.87 -9.28
N HIS A 200 8.98 21.17 -9.21
CA HIS A 200 10.32 21.73 -9.45
C HIS A 200 11.35 21.15 -8.47
N LEU A 201 11.01 21.07 -7.18
CA LEU A 201 11.89 20.45 -6.19
C LEU A 201 12.18 18.98 -6.52
N LEU A 202 11.17 18.19 -6.89
CA LEU A 202 11.35 16.80 -7.28
C LEU A 202 12.31 16.64 -8.47
N ILE A 203 12.12 17.46 -9.52
CA ILE A 203 12.92 17.39 -10.76
C ILE A 203 14.36 17.84 -10.50
N VAL A 204 14.55 18.96 -9.80
CA VAL A 204 15.87 19.59 -9.63
C VAL A 204 16.71 18.87 -8.58
N THR A 205 16.11 18.46 -7.46
CA THR A 205 16.87 17.88 -6.34
C THR A 205 17.01 16.36 -6.42
N GLY A 206 16.14 15.68 -7.18
CA GLY A 206 16.09 14.21 -7.22
C GLY A 206 15.69 13.56 -5.90
N CYS A 207 15.21 14.33 -4.91
CA CYS A 207 14.82 13.81 -3.61
C CYS A 207 13.58 12.92 -3.70
N ARG A 208 13.43 11.96 -2.79
CA ARG A 208 12.21 11.14 -2.71
C ARG A 208 11.04 12.00 -2.27
N ARG A 209 9.84 11.71 -2.76
CA ARG A 209 8.61 12.44 -2.39
C ARG A 209 8.42 12.56 -0.87
N GLY A 210 8.70 11.51 -0.11
CA GLY A 210 8.57 11.53 1.35
C GLY A 210 9.64 12.38 2.06
N GLU A 211 10.81 12.56 1.44
CA GLU A 211 11.87 13.45 1.93
C GLU A 211 11.46 14.93 1.76
N ILE A 212 10.94 15.27 0.57
CA ILE A 212 10.41 16.63 0.31
C ILE A 212 9.19 16.92 1.19
N ALA A 213 8.29 15.95 1.35
CA ALA A 213 7.11 16.11 2.20
C ALA A 213 7.45 16.26 3.70
N ALA A 214 8.60 15.75 4.14
CA ALA A 214 9.09 15.88 5.52
C ALA A 214 9.95 17.14 5.75
N LEU A 215 10.21 17.93 4.70
CA LEU A 215 11.05 19.12 4.79
C LEU A 215 10.42 20.16 5.73
N LYS A 216 11.25 20.73 6.61
CA LYS A 216 10.85 21.79 7.54
C LYS A 216 11.61 23.08 7.20
N TRP A 217 11.00 24.23 7.45
CA TRP A 217 11.61 25.55 7.21
C TRP A 217 13.00 25.72 7.84
N GLN A 218 13.25 25.11 9.01
CA GLN A 218 14.55 25.13 9.68
C GLN A 218 15.70 24.48 8.88
N LYS A 219 15.34 23.68 7.87
CA LYS A 219 16.27 22.96 7.00
C LYS A 219 16.37 23.60 5.61
N VAL A 220 15.78 24.78 5.44
CA VAL A 220 15.79 25.57 4.21
C VAL A 220 16.60 26.84 4.46
N ASP A 221 17.74 26.95 3.82
CA ASP A 221 18.60 28.13 3.84
C ASP A 221 18.52 28.80 2.46
N LEU A 222 17.60 29.77 2.33
CA LEU A 222 17.40 30.51 1.08
C LEU A 222 18.55 31.48 0.80
N GLU A 223 19.25 31.98 1.83
CA GLU A 223 20.38 32.89 1.65
C GLU A 223 21.56 32.18 0.98
N ARG A 224 21.81 30.92 1.38
CA ARG A 224 22.88 30.10 0.80
C ARG A 224 22.42 29.19 -0.33
N GLY A 225 21.12 29.18 -0.64
CA GLY A 225 20.50 28.31 -1.63
C GLY A 225 20.65 26.82 -1.30
N ARG A 226 20.51 26.43 -0.02
CA ARG A 226 20.73 25.05 0.46
C ARG A 226 19.48 24.45 1.09
N LEU A 227 19.29 23.16 0.83
CA LEU A 227 18.27 22.33 1.45
C LEU A 227 18.93 21.15 2.16
N GLU A 228 18.61 20.94 3.44
CA GLU A 228 19.14 19.82 4.22
C GLU A 228 18.07 18.71 4.37
N ILE A 229 18.31 17.57 3.73
CA ILE A 229 17.40 16.41 3.81
C ILE A 229 17.84 15.50 4.95
N SER A 230 17.02 15.39 5.99
CA SER A 230 17.31 14.59 7.20
C SER A 230 16.17 13.71 7.67
N ALA A 231 14.99 13.78 7.04
CA ALA A 231 13.80 13.03 7.43
C ALA A 231 13.03 12.52 6.20
N ASN A 232 12.18 11.51 6.42
CA ASN A 232 11.27 10.96 5.42
C ASN A 232 9.95 10.60 6.11
N LEU A 233 8.83 11.02 5.52
CA LEU A 233 7.49 10.83 6.05
C LEU A 233 6.95 9.40 5.83
#